data_AF-A0A0F9CMY6-F1
#
_entry.id   AF-A0A0F9CMY6-F1
#
_cell.length_a   1.000
_cell.length_b   1.000
_cell.length_c   1.000
_cell.angle_alpha   90.00
_cell.angle_beta   90.00
_cell.angle_gamma   90.00
#
_symmetry.space_group_name_H-M   'P 1'
#
loop_
_entity.id
_entity.type
_entity.pdbx_description
1 polymer ?
#
loop_
_entity_poly.entity_id
_entity_poly.type
_entity_poly.pdbx_seq_one_letter_code
_entity_poly.pdbx_strand_id
1 'polypeptide(L)'
;LHGSPLFINQNDEIVKLPRHRLSVDRDEASEHIVLTHVKHKPSVIAASSALSTYWDYLRFALSEATEVIFFGYSGFDNHLNILLRPYLNAKTLRVVEWSGAGEQQEREQYWESKLGQAVAVVRLDNVTEFVDW
;
A
#
# COMPACT_ATOMS: atom_id res chain seq x y z
N LEU A 1 11.10 -6.30 2.71
CA LEU A 1 10.76 -5.02 2.04
C LEU A 1 12.05 -4.22 1.92
N HIS A 2 12.78 -4.40 0.83
CA HIS A 2 13.88 -3.51 0.47
C HIS A 2 13.30 -2.53 -0.54
N GLY A 3 12.79 -1.40 -0.04
CA GLY A 3 12.40 -0.27 -0.87
C GLY A 3 13.45 0.82 -0.69
N SER A 4 13.93 1.40 -1.79
CA SER A 4 14.71 2.65 -1.72
C SER A 4 13.89 3.68 -0.93
N PRO A 5 14.44 4.29 0.12
CA PRO A 5 13.66 5.14 0.99
C PRO A 5 13.16 6.37 0.21
N LEU A 6 11.86 6.43 -0.05
CA LEU A 6 11.22 7.61 -0.64
C LEU A 6 11.33 8.80 0.30
N PHE A 7 11.35 8.54 1.61
CA PHE A 7 11.56 9.51 2.66
C PHE A 7 12.82 9.14 3.45
N ILE A 8 13.70 10.11 3.63
CA ILE A 8 14.94 9.96 4.41
C ILE A 8 14.96 10.96 5.56
N ASN A 9 15.68 10.62 6.62
CA ASN A 9 15.99 11.55 7.69
C ASN A 9 17.26 12.35 7.32
N GLN A 10 17.10 13.65 7.10
CA GLN A 10 18.21 14.59 6.91
C GLN A 10 18.19 15.61 8.03
N ASN A 11 19.17 15.55 8.92
CA ASN A 11 19.30 16.47 10.06
C ASN A 11 18.04 16.55 10.94
N ASP A 12 17.49 15.39 11.34
CA ASP A 12 16.25 15.25 12.14
C ASP A 12 14.95 15.68 11.43
N GLU A 13 15.00 15.98 10.12
CA GLU A 13 13.82 16.25 9.29
C GLU A 13 13.57 15.14 8.27
N ILE A 14 12.30 14.74 8.13
CA ILE A 14 11.90 13.75 7.12
C ILE A 14 11.65 14.45 5.78
N VAL A 15 12.48 14.13 4.79
CA VAL A 15 12.44 14.75 3.45
C VAL A 15 12.10 13.70 2.39
N LYS A 16 11.16 14.05 1.49
CA LYS A 16 10.86 13.24 0.31
C LYS A 16 11.98 13.36 -0.72
N LEU A 17 12.59 12.25 -1.10
CA LEU A 17 13.58 12.23 -2.18
C LEU A 17 12.90 12.43 -3.55
N PRO A 18 13.44 13.31 -4.41
CA PRO A 18 13.00 13.39 -5.79
C PRO A 18 13.39 12.10 -6.54
N ARG A 19 12.62 11.73 -7.57
CA ARG A 19 12.75 10.43 -8.27
C ARG A 19 14.16 10.14 -8.78
N HIS A 20 14.87 11.15 -9.29
CA HIS A 20 16.26 11.01 -9.77
C HIS A 20 17.28 10.72 -8.66
N ARG A 21 16.90 10.86 -7.39
CA ARG A 21 17.72 10.57 -6.21
C ARG A 21 17.40 9.22 -5.56
N LEU A 22 16.37 8.51 -6.01
CA LEU A 22 16.06 7.14 -5.58
C LEU A 22 17.04 6.16 -6.27
N SER A 23 18.29 6.10 -5.82
CA SER A 23 19.24 5.07 -6.27
C SER A 23 19.40 4.00 -5.20
N VAL A 24 19.52 2.74 -5.64
CA VAL A 24 19.75 1.58 -4.76
C VAL A 24 21.18 1.61 -4.20
N ASP A 25 22.10 2.27 -4.89
CA ASP A 25 23.54 2.32 -4.57
C ASP A 25 23.93 3.43 -3.57
N ARG A 26 23.01 3.89 -2.72
CA ARG A 26 23.37 4.86 -1.69
C ARG A 26 23.86 4.16 -0.43
N ASP A 27 25.07 4.53 -0.02
CA ASP A 27 25.67 4.20 1.27
C ASP A 27 25.16 5.14 2.40
N GLU A 28 23.96 5.70 2.24
CA GLU A 28 23.30 6.50 3.27
C GLU A 28 22.55 5.54 4.20
N ALA A 29 22.78 5.67 5.52
CA ALA A 29 22.09 4.89 6.53
C ALA A 29 20.58 5.14 6.45
N SER A 30 19.85 4.28 5.74
CA SER A 30 18.40 4.32 5.70
C SER A 30 17.86 3.80 7.01
N GLU A 31 16.91 4.51 7.64
CA GLU A 31 16.11 3.94 8.71
C GLU A 31 15.33 2.76 8.13
N HIS A 32 15.82 1.54 8.38
CA HIS A 32 15.19 0.34 7.88
C HIS A 32 13.82 0.17 8.53
N ILE A 33 12.78 0.01 7.71
CA ILE A 33 11.45 -0.36 8.19
C ILE A 33 11.57 -1.76 8.81
N VAL A 34 11.64 -1.82 10.14
CA VAL A 34 11.80 -3.08 10.87
C VAL A 34 10.51 -3.90 10.74
N LEU A 35 10.65 -5.12 10.21
CA LEU A 35 9.61 -6.13 10.24
C LEU A 35 9.38 -6.58 11.69
N THR A 36 8.48 -5.90 12.39
CA THR A 36 8.07 -6.27 13.74
C THR A 36 6.89 -7.24 13.73
N HIS A 37 6.72 -7.99 14.82
CA HIS A 37 5.57 -8.87 15.02
C HIS A 37 4.26 -8.08 14.91
N VAL A 38 3.20 -8.68 14.33
CA VAL A 38 1.92 -7.98 14.02
C VAL A 38 1.34 -7.21 15.21
N LYS A 39 1.50 -7.72 16.44
CA LYS A 39 1.04 -7.08 17.68
C LYS A 39 1.72 -5.74 17.97
N HIS A 40 2.97 -5.55 17.55
CA HIS A 40 3.74 -4.33 17.82
C HIS A 40 3.78 -3.38 16.63
N LYS A 41 3.22 -3.79 15.47
CA LYS A 41 3.18 -2.95 14.26
C LYS A 41 2.59 -1.56 14.51
N PRO A 42 1.43 -1.40 15.17
CA PRO A 42 0.86 -0.06 15.38
C PRO A 42 1.79 0.85 16.18
N SER A 43 2.39 0.33 17.26
CA SER A 43 3.31 1.10 18.11
C SER A 43 4.61 1.47 17.39
N VAL A 44 5.16 0.55 16.59
CA VAL A 44 6.38 0.81 15.80
C VAL A 44 6.12 1.81 14.68
N ILE A 45 4.95 1.74 14.03
CA ILE A 45 4.52 2.74 13.05
C ILE A 45 4.43 4.12 13.69
N ALA A 46 3.74 4.23 14.84
CA ALA A 46 3.55 5.50 15.53
C ALA A 46 4.85 6.10 16.08
N ALA A 47 5.83 5.27 16.43
CA ALA A 47 7.13 5.71 16.94
C ALA A 47 8.12 6.11 15.83
N SER A 48 7.85 5.79 14.56
CA SER A 48 8.71 6.14 13.44
C SER A 48 8.15 7.35 12.69
N SER A 49 8.93 8.43 12.68
CA SER A 49 8.62 9.66 11.92
C SER A 49 8.56 9.39 10.42
N ALA A 50 9.47 8.54 9.90
CA ALA A 50 9.48 8.12 8.51
C ALA A 50 8.20 7.35 8.13
N LEU A 51 7.80 6.34 8.92
CA LEU A 51 6.57 5.57 8.66
C LEU A 51 5.32 6.45 8.79
N SER A 52 5.27 7.31 9.81
CA SER A 52 4.16 8.26 9.98
C SER A 52 4.02 9.18 8.77
N THR A 53 5.13 9.65 8.21
CA THR A 53 5.14 10.47 6.98
C THR A 53 4.56 9.70 5.78
N TYR A 54 4.91 8.42 5.59
CA TYR A 54 4.29 7.60 4.55
C TYR A 54 2.77 7.49 4.72
N TRP A 55 2.28 7.33 5.94
CA TRP A 55 0.85 7.27 6.22
C TRP A 55 0.15 8.60 5.94
N ASP A 56 0.77 9.72 6.31
CA ASP A 56 0.23 11.04 6.04
C ASP A 56 0.11 11.31 4.53
N TYR A 57 1.15 10.98 3.78
CA TYR A 57 1.12 11.09 2.32
C TYR A 57 0.13 10.12 1.67
N LEU A 58 -0.05 8.92 2.21
CA LEU A 58 -1.06 7.99 1.71
C LEU A 58 -2.47 8.57 1.85
N ARG A 59 -2.79 9.17 3.00
CA ARG A 59 -4.10 9.84 3.21
C ARG A 59 -4.31 10.97 2.20
N PHE A 60 -3.28 11.79 2.00
CA PHE A 60 -3.32 12.87 1.01
C PHE A 60 -3.56 12.33 -0.41
N ALA A 61 -2.77 11.35 -0.85
CA ALA A 61 -2.90 10.74 -2.17
C ALA A 61 -4.28 10.10 -2.38
N LEU A 62 -4.79 9.38 -1.38
CA LEU A 62 -6.13 8.81 -1.43
C LEU A 62 -7.21 9.88 -1.53
N SER A 63 -7.05 11.04 -0.89
CA SER A 63 -8.04 12.13 -0.98
C SER A 63 -8.17 12.68 -2.41
N GLU A 64 -7.07 12.76 -3.16
CA GLU A 64 -7.04 13.26 -4.53
C GLU A 64 -7.37 12.20 -5.59
N ALA A 65 -7.19 10.91 -5.27
CA ALA A 65 -7.39 9.82 -6.22
C ALA A 65 -8.85 9.68 -6.67
N THR A 66 -9.08 9.45 -7.97
CA THR A 66 -10.41 9.08 -8.51
C THR A 66 -10.59 7.56 -8.61
N GLU A 67 -9.50 6.82 -8.73
CA GLU A 67 -9.44 5.35 -8.76
C GLU A 67 -8.34 4.85 -7.84
N VAL A 68 -8.59 3.70 -7.19
CA VAL A 68 -7.60 3.00 -6.35
C VAL A 68 -7.48 1.55 -6.84
N ILE A 69 -6.27 1.17 -7.23
CA ILE A 69 -5.95 -0.17 -7.71
C ILE A 69 -5.11 -0.90 -6.65
N PHE A 70 -5.63 -2.02 -6.15
CA PHE A 70 -4.90 -2.95 -5.30
C PHE A 70 -4.22 -3.98 -6.20
N PHE A 71 -2.89 -3.88 -6.33
CA PHE A 71 -2.12 -4.73 -7.23
C PHE A 71 -1.28 -5.75 -6.46
N GLY A 72 -1.46 -7.04 -6.72
CA GLY A 72 -0.68 -8.11 -6.07
C GLY A 72 -0.84 -8.17 -4.55
N TYR A 73 -1.89 -7.53 -4.00
CA TYR A 73 -2.19 -7.47 -2.58
C TYR A 73 -3.19 -8.56 -2.21
N SER A 74 -2.96 -9.28 -1.11
CA SER A 74 -3.81 -10.43 -0.71
C SER A 74 -5.02 -10.06 0.15
N GLY A 75 -5.06 -8.86 0.73
CA GLY A 75 -6.13 -8.46 1.65
C GLY A 75 -5.99 -9.03 3.07
N PHE A 76 -4.87 -9.69 3.39
CA PHE A 76 -4.64 -10.26 4.73
C PHE A 76 -4.16 -9.25 5.78
N ASP A 77 -3.83 -8.02 5.39
CA ASP A 77 -3.57 -6.97 6.37
C ASP A 77 -4.89 -6.28 6.75
N ASN A 78 -5.61 -6.89 7.70
CA ASN A 78 -6.90 -6.37 8.17
C ASN A 78 -6.78 -4.94 8.74
N HIS A 79 -5.65 -4.59 9.34
CA HIS A 79 -5.44 -3.24 9.88
C HIS A 79 -5.36 -2.21 8.75
N LEU A 80 -4.57 -2.49 7.70
CA LEU A 80 -4.52 -1.65 6.51
C LEU A 80 -5.91 -1.53 5.87
N ASN A 81 -6.64 -2.64 5.69
CA ASN A 81 -7.98 -2.61 5.11
C ASN A 81 -8.93 -1.68 5.89
N ILE A 82 -8.93 -1.76 7.22
CA ILE A 82 -9.76 -0.89 8.07
C ILE A 82 -9.36 0.57 7.92
N LEU A 83 -8.06 0.86 7.86
CA LEU A 83 -7.56 2.23 7.71
C LEU A 83 -7.89 2.84 6.35
N LEU A 84 -7.94 2.04 5.28
CA LEU A 84 -8.23 2.51 3.93
C LEU A 84 -9.71 2.82 3.73
N ARG A 85 -10.62 2.01 4.29
CA ARG A 85 -12.08 2.11 4.10
C ARG A 85 -12.65 3.53 4.07
N PRO A 86 -12.34 4.43 5.03
CA PRO A 86 -12.91 5.79 5.04
C PRO A 86 -12.59 6.60 3.78
N TYR A 87 -11.45 6.30 3.12
CA TYR A 87 -10.98 7.02 1.93
C TYR A 87 -11.45 6.38 0.63
N LEU A 88 -11.91 5.14 0.65
CA LEU A 88 -12.28 4.44 -0.58
C LEU A 88 -13.69 4.80 -1.05
N ASN A 89 -14.54 5.31 -0.16
CA ASN A 89 -15.92 5.63 -0.48
C ASN A 89 -16.03 6.54 -1.72
N ALA A 90 -16.94 6.19 -2.63
CA ALA A 90 -17.19 6.91 -3.89
C ALA A 90 -16.01 6.97 -4.88
N LYS A 91 -14.95 6.16 -4.67
CA LYS A 91 -13.86 5.99 -5.65
C LYS A 91 -14.05 4.70 -6.43
N THR A 92 -13.62 4.69 -7.68
CA THR A 92 -13.53 3.44 -8.45
C THR A 92 -12.50 2.54 -7.78
N LEU A 93 -12.89 1.31 -7.47
CA LEU A 93 -11.99 0.32 -6.89
C LEU A 93 -11.74 -0.81 -7.87
N ARG A 94 -10.46 -1.19 -7.96
CA ARG A 94 -10.03 -2.35 -8.73
C ARG A 94 -9.04 -3.18 -7.93
N VAL A 95 -9.15 -4.49 -8.02
CA VAL A 95 -8.14 -5.43 -7.51
C VAL A 95 -7.58 -6.20 -8.68
N VAL A 96 -6.25 -6.21 -8.81
CA VAL A 96 -5.53 -7.03 -9.78
C VAL A 96 -4.83 -8.13 -9.00
N GLU A 97 -5.28 -9.37 -9.20
CA GLU A 97 -4.80 -10.53 -8.45
C GLU A 97 -4.56 -11.75 -9.33
N TRP A 98 -3.88 -12.74 -8.76
CA TRP A 98 -3.60 -14.00 -9.42
C TRP A 98 -4.89 -14.81 -9.61
N SER A 99 -5.10 -15.34 -10.81
CA SER A 99 -6.25 -16.16 -11.16
C SER A 99 -6.40 -17.40 -10.28
N GLY A 100 -5.32 -17.96 -9.73
CA GLY A 100 -5.40 -19.11 -8.82
C GLY A 100 -5.99 -18.83 -7.43
N ALA A 101 -6.40 -17.60 -7.11
CA ALA A 101 -6.89 -17.22 -5.77
C ALA A 101 -8.31 -17.71 -5.41
N GLY A 102 -9.11 -18.19 -6.38
CA GLY A 102 -10.50 -18.62 -6.20
C GLY A 102 -11.42 -18.09 -7.31
N GLU A 103 -12.71 -18.41 -7.30
CA GLU A 103 -13.64 -18.06 -8.38
C GLU A 103 -14.08 -16.58 -8.38
N GLN A 104 -14.41 -16.02 -9.56
CA GLN A 104 -14.65 -14.58 -9.74
C GLN A 104 -15.61 -14.00 -8.70
N GLN A 105 -16.79 -14.61 -8.57
CA GLN A 105 -17.83 -14.15 -7.66
C GLN A 105 -17.41 -14.24 -6.19
N GLU A 106 -16.70 -15.32 -5.82
CA GLU A 106 -16.20 -15.50 -4.45
C GLU A 106 -15.12 -14.46 -4.13
N ARG A 107 -14.28 -14.11 -5.09
CA ARG A 107 -13.23 -13.10 -4.95
C ARG A 107 -13.80 -11.69 -4.83
N GLU A 108 -14.81 -11.35 -5.63
CA GLU A 108 -15.53 -10.08 -5.50
C GLU A 108 -16.18 -9.93 -4.12
N GLN A 109 -16.86 -10.97 -3.64
CA GLN A 109 -17.45 -10.98 -2.29
C GLN A 109 -16.39 -10.91 -1.19
N TYR A 110 -15.28 -11.64 -1.35
CA TYR A 110 -14.14 -11.57 -0.43
C TYR A 110 -13.64 -10.13 -0.32
N TRP A 111 -13.38 -9.47 -1.45
CA TRP A 111 -12.85 -8.12 -1.43
C TRP A 111 -13.85 -7.07 -0.97
N GLU A 112 -15.13 -7.21 -1.32
CA GLU A 112 -16.19 -6.38 -0.79
C GLU A 112 -16.24 -6.48 0.74
N SER A 113 -16.11 -7.68 1.31
CA SER A 113 -16.03 -7.86 2.76
C SER A 113 -14.80 -7.20 3.40
N LYS A 114 -13.68 -7.11 2.67
CA LYS A 114 -12.43 -6.48 3.14
C LYS A 114 -12.46 -4.97 3.02
N LEU A 115 -13.01 -4.43 1.94
CA LEU A 115 -12.94 -3.01 1.58
C LEU A 115 -14.23 -2.24 1.86
N GLY A 116 -15.32 -2.94 2.19
CA GLY A 116 -16.60 -2.34 2.58
C GLY A 116 -17.45 -1.82 1.42
N GLN A 117 -17.09 -2.09 0.17
CA GLN A 117 -17.86 -1.76 -1.03
C GLN A 117 -17.49 -2.67 -2.20
N ALA A 118 -18.34 -2.69 -3.23
CA ALA A 118 -18.08 -3.44 -4.46
C ALA A 118 -16.78 -3.01 -5.15
N VAL A 119 -16.12 -3.97 -5.78
CA VAL A 119 -14.83 -3.79 -6.43
C VAL A 119 -14.76 -4.62 -7.70
N ALA A 120 -14.13 -4.07 -8.75
CA ALA A 120 -13.83 -4.83 -9.95
C ALA A 120 -12.60 -5.71 -9.70
N VAL A 121 -12.74 -7.04 -9.81
CA VAL A 121 -11.62 -7.96 -9.63
C VAL A 121 -11.11 -8.42 -11.00
N VAL A 122 -9.91 -7.99 -11.36
CA VAL A 122 -9.18 -8.41 -12.56
C VAL A 122 -8.25 -9.56 -12.17
N ARG A 123 -8.49 -10.73 -12.76
CA ARG A 123 -7.75 -11.95 -12.48
C ARG A 123 -6.81 -12.28 -13.64
N LEU A 124 -5.53 -12.45 -13.34
CA LEU A 124 -4.49 -12.76 -14.33
C LEU A 124 -3.69 -14.00 -13.90
N ASP A 125 -3.31 -14.85 -14.85
CA ASP A 125 -2.40 -15.98 -14.56
C ASP A 125 -1.03 -15.48 -14.09
N ASN A 126 -0.62 -14.32 -14.61
CA ASN A 126 0.53 -13.58 -14.16
C ASN A 126 0.18 -12.09 -13.98
N VAL A 127 0.15 -11.63 -12.74
CA VAL A 127 -0.22 -10.23 -12.43
C VAL A 127 0.72 -9.21 -13.06
N THR A 128 1.98 -9.57 -13.36
CA THR A 128 2.94 -8.64 -13.97
C THR A 128 2.59 -8.28 -15.42
N GLU A 129 1.65 -8.98 -16.05
CA GLU A 129 1.17 -8.72 -17.41
C GLU A 129 0.05 -7.66 -17.46
N PHE A 130 -0.33 -7.12 -16.30
CA PHE A 130 -1.30 -6.03 -16.23
C PHE A 130 -0.77 -4.75 -16.90
N VAL A 131 -1.56 -4.19 -17.80
CA VAL A 131 -1.21 -2.98 -18.58
C VAL A 131 -2.23 -1.85 -18.47
N ASP A 132 -3.39 -2.10 -17.87
CA ASP A 132 -4.52 -1.16 -17.80
C ASP A 132 -4.51 -0.35 -16.49
N TRP A 133 -3.46 0.47 -16.32
CA TRP A 133 -3.17 1.24 -15.10
C TRP A 133 -4.09 2.44 -14.86
#